data_AF-A0AAU9DDG4-F1
#
_entry.id   AF-A0AAU9DDG4-F1
#
_cell.length_a   1.000
_cell.length_b   1.000
_cell.length_c   1.000
_cell.angle_alpha   90.00
_cell.angle_beta   90.00
_cell.angle_gamma   90.00
#
_symmetry.space_group_name_H-M   'P 1'
#
loop_
_entity.id
_entity.type
_entity.pdbx_description
1 polymer ?
#
loop_
_entity_poly.entity_id
_entity_poly.type
_entity_poly.pdbx_seq_one_letter_code
_entity_poly.pdbx_strand_id
1 'polypeptide(L)'
;MKCINVFDGSYDIKVKGEFSVIDDRSFNDVLFHNRICLKDFWKIHVSPKIEDYVEVLDITSELLISENINFKFVKNRKLALSFVSSDCSMGSSGKLITIYPNSIS
;
A
#
# COMPACT_ATOMS: atom_id res chain seq x y z
N MET A 1 -15.66 -1.75 11.21
CA MET A 1 -14.30 -2.22 10.86
C MET A 1 -14.46 -3.09 9.63
N LYS A 2 -13.66 -2.86 8.59
CA LYS A 2 -13.69 -3.63 7.34
C LYS A 2 -12.30 -4.26 7.15
N CYS A 3 -12.25 -5.47 6.59
CA CYS A 3 -10.99 -6.16 6.29
C CYS A 3 -10.67 -6.01 4.80
N ILE A 4 -9.39 -5.86 4.49
CA ILE A 4 -8.85 -5.93 3.14
C ILE A 4 -8.02 -7.21 3.07
N ASN A 5 -8.48 -8.17 2.27
CA ASN A 5 -7.72 -9.38 1.99
C ASN A 5 -6.46 -9.01 1.20
N VAL A 6 -5.34 -9.53 1.64
CA VAL A 6 -4.03 -9.39 1.00
C VAL A 6 -3.45 -10.78 0.78
N PHE A 7 -2.58 -10.90 -0.22
CA PHE A 7 -1.82 -12.13 -0.48
C PHE A 7 -2.73 -13.35 -0.64
N ASP A 8 -3.67 -13.26 -1.56
CA ASP A 8 -4.52 -14.40 -1.94
C ASP A 8 -5.37 -14.95 -0.76
N GLY A 9 -5.66 -14.09 0.23
CA GLY A 9 -6.47 -14.41 1.42
C GLY A 9 -5.68 -14.92 2.62
N SER A 10 -4.35 -14.86 2.59
CA SER A 10 -3.50 -15.31 3.70
C SER A 10 -3.30 -14.27 4.82
N TYR A 11 -3.64 -13.01 4.57
CA TYR A 11 -3.49 -11.91 5.53
C TYR A 11 -4.57 -10.84 5.32
N ASP A 12 -5.05 -10.24 6.41
CA ASP A 12 -6.09 -9.23 6.39
C ASP A 12 -5.62 -7.92 7.04
N ILE A 13 -5.71 -6.81 6.32
CA ILE A 13 -5.55 -5.47 6.90
C ILE A 13 -6.90 -5.01 7.47
N LYS A 14 -6.93 -4.66 8.75
CA LYS A 14 -8.15 -4.17 9.42
C LYS A 14 -8.20 -2.65 9.38
N VAL A 15 -9.17 -2.11 8.66
CA VAL A 15 -9.36 -0.67 8.53
C VAL A 15 -10.59 -0.21 9.33
N LYS A 16 -10.40 0.88 10.09
CA LYS A 16 -11.47 1.61 10.79
C LYS A 16 -11.74 2.93 10.08
N GLY A 17 -12.98 3.42 10.15
CA GLY A 17 -13.43 4.65 9.50
C GLY A 17 -14.06 4.44 8.12
N GLU A 18 -14.35 5.56 7.45
CA GLU A 18 -14.93 5.60 6.10
C GLU A 18 -13.81 5.69 5.06
N PHE A 19 -13.74 4.65 4.22
CA PHE A 19 -12.72 4.51 3.19
C PHE A 19 -13.24 3.71 2.00
N SER A 20 -12.55 3.85 0.88
CA SER A 20 -12.70 3.03 -0.31
C SER A 20 -11.44 2.20 -0.53
N VAL A 21 -11.63 0.94 -0.96
CA VAL A 21 -10.56 0.13 -1.54
C VAL A 21 -10.76 0.14 -3.05
N ILE A 22 -9.73 0.54 -3.78
CA ILE A 22 -9.70 0.39 -5.24
C ILE A 22 -8.72 -0.74 -5.55
N ASP A 23 -9.23 -1.83 -6.09
CA ASP A 23 -8.43 -2.92 -6.64
C ASP A 23 -8.04 -2.55 -8.09
N ASP A 24 -6.79 -2.16 -8.30
CA ASP A 24 -6.18 -1.96 -9.61
C ASP A 24 -5.43 -3.24 -10.06
N ARG A 25 -4.97 -3.32 -11.30
CA ARG A 25 -4.21 -4.47 -11.83
C ARG A 25 -3.09 -4.96 -10.91
N SER A 26 -2.32 -4.04 -10.32
CA SER A 26 -1.14 -4.41 -9.52
C SER A 26 -1.25 -4.05 -8.04
N PHE A 27 -2.16 -3.14 -7.67
CA PHE A 27 -2.21 -2.54 -6.35
C PHE A 27 -3.61 -2.53 -5.77
N ASN A 28 -3.68 -2.57 -4.44
CA ASN A 28 -4.85 -2.13 -3.68
C ASN A 28 -4.57 -0.72 -3.16
N ASP A 29 -5.42 0.25 -3.53
CA ASP A 29 -5.41 1.60 -2.99
C ASP A 29 -6.42 1.70 -1.83
N VAL A 30 -5.97 2.24 -0.69
CA VAL A 30 -6.79 2.56 0.48
C VAL A 30 -6.96 4.08 0.55
N LEU A 31 -8.19 4.54 0.31
CA LEU A 31 -8.53 5.96 0.20
C LEU A 31 -9.53 6.37 1.28
N PHE A 32 -9.11 7.24 2.20
CA PHE A 32 -9.96 7.79 3.26
C PHE A 32 -10.78 8.97 2.73
N HIS A 33 -12.09 8.95 2.93
CA HIS A 33 -13.02 9.92 2.31
C HIS A 33 -12.84 11.36 2.83
N ASN A 34 -12.28 11.52 4.02
CA ASN A 34 -12.03 12.82 4.65
C ASN A 34 -10.66 13.41 4.30
N ARG A 35 -9.92 12.83 3.34
CA ARG A 35 -8.58 13.28 2.96
C ARG A 35 -8.48 13.61 1.48
N ILE A 36 -7.70 14.66 1.20
CA ILE A 36 -7.27 14.97 -0.16
C ILE A 36 -6.17 13.96 -0.54
N CYS A 37 -6.35 13.29 -1.66
CA CYS A 37 -5.35 12.37 -2.18
C CYS A 37 -4.41 13.11 -3.14
N LEU A 38 -3.24 13.50 -2.66
CA LEU A 38 -2.23 14.24 -3.43
C LEU A 38 -1.36 13.28 -4.29
N LYS A 39 -1.98 12.41 -5.09
CA LYS A 39 -1.27 11.32 -5.82
C LYS A 39 -0.19 11.82 -6.78
N ASP A 40 -0.35 13.02 -7.33
CA ASP A 40 0.55 13.63 -8.31
C ASP A 40 1.66 14.49 -7.69
N PHE A 41 1.70 14.59 -6.36
CA PHE A 41 2.73 15.34 -5.63
C PHE A 41 3.84 14.40 -5.12
N TRP A 42 4.35 14.66 -3.92
CA TRP A 42 5.36 13.83 -3.29
C TRP A 42 4.72 12.57 -2.70
N LYS A 43 5.46 11.47 -2.78
CA LYS A 43 5.05 10.15 -2.31
C LYS A 43 6.24 9.48 -1.67
N ILE A 44 5.97 8.65 -0.67
CA ILE A 44 6.99 7.81 -0.04
C ILE A 44 6.81 6.40 -0.57
N HIS A 45 7.89 5.81 -1.09
CA HIS A 45 7.93 4.39 -1.44
C HIS A 45 8.61 3.62 -0.32
N VAL A 46 7.96 2.58 0.18
CA VAL A 46 8.57 1.63 1.11
C VAL A 46 8.91 0.38 0.32
N SER A 47 10.20 0.02 0.35
CA SER A 47 10.79 -1.08 -0.40
C SER A 47 11.38 -2.12 0.54
N PRO A 48 10.53 -2.91 1.24
CA PRO A 48 11.02 -3.95 2.11
C PRO A 48 11.62 -5.10 1.31
N LYS A 49 12.38 -5.97 1.98
CA LYS A 49 12.69 -7.28 1.42
C LYS A 49 11.41 -8.09 1.25
N ILE A 50 11.41 -9.03 0.30
CA ILE A 50 10.19 -9.79 -0.02
C ILE A 50 9.77 -10.70 1.14
N GLU A 51 10.73 -11.21 1.91
CA GLU A 51 10.53 -11.99 3.13
C GLU A 51 9.83 -11.18 4.24
N ASP A 52 10.12 -9.89 4.34
CA ASP A 52 9.61 -8.99 5.38
C ASP A 52 8.35 -8.23 4.94
N TYR A 53 7.89 -8.43 3.69
CA TYR A 53 6.88 -7.57 3.09
C TYR A 53 5.54 -7.57 3.87
N VAL A 54 5.08 -8.73 4.34
CA VAL A 54 3.83 -8.83 5.11
C VAL A 54 3.94 -8.07 6.43
N GLU A 55 5.04 -8.26 7.17
CA GLU A 55 5.29 -7.61 8.46
C GLU A 55 5.40 -6.09 8.30
N VAL A 56 6.16 -5.63 7.29
CA VAL A 56 6.28 -4.20 6.99
C VAL A 56 4.94 -3.61 6.56
N LEU A 57 4.14 -4.34 5.78
CA LEU A 57 2.80 -3.91 5.40
C LEU A 57 1.86 -3.80 6.61
N ASP A 58 1.93 -4.74 7.56
CA ASP A 58 1.15 -4.70 8.80
C ASP A 58 1.47 -3.44 9.61
N ILE A 59 2.76 -3.24 9.94
CA ILE A 59 3.24 -2.08 10.71
C ILE A 59 2.90 -0.76 10.02
N THR A 60 3.18 -0.66 8.71
CA THR A 60 2.93 0.58 7.97
C THR A 60 1.44 0.84 7.83
N SER A 61 0.62 -0.17 7.51
CA SER A 61 -0.82 0.01 7.37
C SER A 61 -1.47 0.41 8.70
N GLU A 62 -1.06 -0.15 9.84
CA GLU A 62 -1.55 0.24 11.16
C GLU A 62 -1.36 1.74 11.42
N LEU A 63 -0.14 2.24 11.21
CA LEU A 63 0.19 3.67 11.35
C LEU A 63 -0.59 4.55 10.38
N LEU A 64 -0.66 4.14 9.11
CA LEU A 64 -1.33 4.94 8.07
C LEU A 64 -2.85 4.99 8.30
N ILE A 65 -3.44 3.89 8.80
CA ILE A 65 -4.85 3.83 9.16
C ILE A 65 -5.14 4.68 10.39
N SER A 66 -4.29 4.66 11.42
CA SER A 66 -4.52 5.49 12.62
C SER A 66 -4.52 6.98 12.31
N GLU A 67 -3.71 7.41 11.35
CA GLU A 67 -3.58 8.80 10.91
C GLU A 67 -4.56 9.19 9.79
N ASN A 68 -5.33 8.24 9.25
CA ASN A 68 -6.09 8.37 8.01
C ASN A 68 -5.21 8.97 6.91
N ILE A 69 -4.15 8.26 6.52
CA ILE A 69 -3.25 8.62 5.42
C ILE A 69 -3.55 7.69 4.24
N ASN A 70 -3.70 8.25 3.05
CA ASN A 70 -3.95 7.47 1.84
C ASN A 70 -2.69 6.66 1.47
N PHE A 71 -2.86 5.40 1.08
CA PHE A 71 -1.74 4.56 0.67
C PHE A 71 -2.18 3.49 -0.33
N LYS A 72 -1.22 2.87 -1.01
CA LYS A 72 -1.45 1.67 -1.81
C LYS A 72 -0.35 0.66 -1.61
N PHE A 73 -0.66 -0.61 -1.86
CA PHE A 73 0.29 -1.70 -1.72
C PHE A 73 0.08 -2.77 -2.79
N VAL A 74 1.12 -3.52 -3.12
CA VAL A 74 1.06 -4.61 -4.10
C VAL A 74 0.18 -5.75 -3.57
N LYS A 75 -0.83 -6.16 -4.33
CA LYS A 75 -1.93 -6.97 -3.77
C LYS A 75 -1.62 -8.45 -3.50
N ASN A 76 -0.59 -9.02 -4.13
CA ASN A 76 -0.25 -10.43 -3.93
C ASN A 76 1.25 -10.72 -4.08
N ARG A 77 1.64 -11.93 -3.65
CA ARG A 77 3.05 -12.37 -3.61
C ARG A 77 3.67 -12.43 -4.99
N LYS A 78 2.92 -12.90 -5.99
CA LYS A 78 3.40 -13.03 -7.37
C LYS A 78 3.81 -11.67 -7.95
N LEU A 79 2.97 -10.67 -7.75
CA LEU A 79 3.27 -9.29 -8.15
C LEU A 79 4.40 -8.72 -7.31
N ALA A 80 4.43 -8.94 -5.99
CA ALA A 80 5.52 -8.45 -5.16
C ALA A 80 6.88 -9.00 -5.61
N LEU A 81 6.95 -10.30 -5.95
CA LEU A 81 8.13 -10.93 -6.55
C LEU A 81 8.53 -10.29 -7.89
N SER A 82 7.57 -9.97 -8.75
CA SER A 82 7.89 -9.32 -10.03
C SER A 82 8.43 -7.90 -9.82
N PHE A 83 7.96 -7.20 -8.79
CA PHE A 83 8.43 -5.85 -8.43
C PHE A 83 9.84 -5.83 -7.85
N VAL A 84 10.31 -6.92 -7.23
CA VAL A 84 11.69 -7.02 -6.71
C VAL A 84 12.64 -7.75 -7.66
N SER A 85 12.14 -8.27 -8.79
CA SER A 85 12.95 -8.96 -9.79
C SER A 85 13.87 -8.00 -10.56
N SER A 86 14.98 -8.53 -11.08
CA SER A 86 15.91 -7.80 -11.97
C SER A 86 15.26 -7.29 -13.25
N ASP A 87 14.18 -7.92 -13.67
CA ASP A 87 13.46 -7.64 -14.91
C ASP A 87 12.37 -6.58 -14.70
N CYS A 88 12.19 -6.10 -13.47
CA CYS A 88 11.26 -5.02 -13.17
C CYS A 88 11.74 -3.72 -13.83
N SER A 89 10.82 -2.95 -14.40
CA SER A 89 11.16 -1.61 -14.89
C SER A 89 11.70 -0.75 -13.73
N MET A 90 12.73 0.05 -14.01
CA MET A 90 13.35 0.94 -13.02
C MET A 90 12.33 1.86 -12.32
N GLY A 91 11.24 2.20 -13.02
CA GLY A 91 10.14 3.01 -12.48
C GLY A 91 9.27 2.31 -11.44
N SER A 92 9.32 0.97 -11.34
CA SER A 92 8.48 0.16 -10.45
C SER A 92 9.28 -0.66 -9.44
N SER A 93 10.58 -0.88 -9.69
CA SER A 93 11.43 -1.76 -8.90
C SER A 93 11.41 -1.42 -7.40
N GLY A 94 11.11 -2.42 -6.57
CA GLY A 94 11.04 -2.36 -5.12
C GLY A 94 9.83 -1.61 -4.54
N LYS A 95 8.98 -0.97 -5.34
CA LYS A 95 7.90 -0.08 -4.85
C LYS A 95 6.67 -0.88 -4.40
N LEU A 96 6.81 -1.60 -3.30
CA LEU A 96 5.78 -2.50 -2.78
C LEU A 96 4.67 -1.78 -2.00
N ILE A 97 5.01 -0.67 -1.34
CA ILE A 97 4.04 0.19 -0.64
C ILE A 97 4.29 1.64 -1.08
N THR A 98 3.23 2.39 -1.34
CA THR A 98 3.28 3.82 -1.67
C THR A 98 2.38 4.58 -0.73
N ILE A 99 2.93 5.56 -0.03
CA ILE A 99 2.23 6.44 0.90
C ILE A 99 1.98 7.77 0.22
N TYR A 100 0.77 8.31 0.36
CA TYR A 100 0.35 9.61 -0.12
C TYR A 100 0.08 10.55 1.06
N PRO A 101 1.05 11.40 1.42
CA PRO A 101 0.95 12.31 2.56
C PRO A 101 -0.18 13.32 2.40
N ASN A 102 -0.70 13.78 3.54
CA ASN A 102 -1.86 14.67 3.59
C ASN A 102 -1.52 16.17 3.39
N SER A 103 -0.23 16.55 3.43
CA SER A 103 0.22 17.95 3.31
C SER A 103 1.64 18.06 2.74
N ILE A 104 2.04 19.29 2.38
CA ILE A 104 3.36 19.66 1.83
C ILE A 104 3.95 20.83 2.67
N SER A 105 3.68 20.86 3.98
CA SER A 105 4.06 21.99 4.85
C SER A 105 5.55 22.30 4.81
#